data_AF-A0A143XHF9-F1
#
_entry.id   AF-A0A143XHF9-F1
#
_cell.length_a   1.000
_cell.length_b   1.000
_cell.length_c   1.000
_cell.angle_alpha   90.00
_cell.angle_beta   90.00
_cell.angle_gamma   90.00
#
_symmetry.space_group_name_H-M   'P 1'
#
loop_
_entity.id
_entity.type
_entity.pdbx_description
1 polymer ?
#
loop_
_entity_poly.entity_id
_entity_poly.type
_entity_poly.pdbx_seq_one_letter_code
_entity_poly.pdbx_strand_id
1 'polypeptide(L)'
;MCALPLLFWGCDTKNKVKYVYLRSYITCYYENDLVMWMRTRTVKESGKTKTDYYLCCTEYEGGGAKNYFSPDFGTTGKEAEKYMELAERNGDLSYNRMEPYDMESPNRRCWADNFKAMHVKCLNASWSDRYPAGSLLDDLVQVEFRSYADYIRRGYPEGDRGIKDCKIRISELKEKDLSMISGGFSIYFSVLPPAGSYEMEVTFVTTEGEEKTATCTLAIE
;
A
#
# COMPACT_ATOMS: atom_id res chain seq x y z
N MET A 1 -24.14 54.15 34.31
CA MET A 1 -23.16 54.14 33.21
C MET A 1 -21.93 53.41 33.69
N CYS A 2 -21.80 52.11 33.40
CA CYS A 2 -20.60 51.33 33.67
C CYS A 2 -19.85 51.15 32.35
N ALA A 3 -18.61 51.64 32.31
CA ALA A 3 -17.69 51.40 31.20
C ALA A 3 -17.11 49.99 31.33
N LEU A 4 -17.41 49.11 30.37
CA LEU A 4 -16.65 47.88 30.17
C LEU A 4 -15.38 48.20 29.38
N PRO A 5 -14.19 47.78 29.84
CA PRO A 5 -13.01 47.80 29.00
C PRO A 5 -13.10 46.65 28.00
N LEU A 6 -13.18 46.99 26.71
CA LEU A 6 -12.93 46.07 25.61
C LEU A 6 -11.46 45.66 25.65
N LEU A 7 -11.18 44.50 26.27
CA LEU A 7 -9.94 43.77 26.05
C LEU A 7 -9.96 43.26 24.60
N PHE A 8 -9.23 43.96 23.74
CA PHE A 8 -8.75 43.41 22.47
C PHE A 8 -7.83 42.23 22.79
N TRP A 9 -8.41 41.04 22.85
CA TRP A 9 -7.64 39.82 22.79
C TRP A 9 -7.19 39.64 21.35
N GLY A 10 -5.92 39.97 21.13
CA GLY A 10 -5.25 39.81 19.85
C GLY A 10 -5.45 38.40 19.31
N CYS A 11 -6.00 38.34 18.11
CA CYS A 11 -6.04 37.15 17.29
C CYS A 11 -4.61 36.91 16.80
N ASP A 12 -3.84 36.05 17.46
CA ASP A 12 -2.60 35.51 16.88
C ASP A 12 -2.37 34.06 17.35
N THR A 13 -3.18 33.15 16.84
CA THR A 13 -2.88 31.72 16.79
C THR A 13 -2.56 31.33 15.35
N LYS A 14 -1.55 31.98 14.76
CA LYS A 14 -0.89 31.42 13.58
C LYS A 14 -0.15 30.16 14.02
N ASN A 15 -0.77 29.00 13.81
CA ASN A 15 -0.06 27.72 13.72
C ASN A 15 1.11 27.92 12.75
N LYS A 16 2.33 28.10 13.26
CA LYS A 16 3.52 28.19 12.42
C LYS A 16 3.70 26.83 11.77
N VAL A 17 3.38 26.74 10.48
CA VAL A 17 3.70 25.58 9.66
C VAL A 17 5.22 25.38 9.77
N LYS A 18 5.63 24.29 10.40
CA LYS A 18 7.04 23.89 10.43
C LYS A 18 7.38 23.39 9.03
N TYR A 19 8.59 23.65 8.56
CA TYR A 19 9.08 23.10 7.29
C TYR A 19 10.24 22.15 7.56
N VAL A 20 10.35 21.12 6.73
CA VAL A 20 11.44 20.15 6.74
C VAL A 20 12.03 20.05 5.34
N TYR A 21 13.36 19.99 5.26
CA TYR A 21 14.03 19.69 4.00
C TYR A 21 14.06 18.17 3.82
N LEU A 22 13.41 17.68 2.77
CA LEU A 22 13.34 16.26 2.48
C LEU A 22 14.23 15.91 1.30
N ARG A 23 15.17 15.01 1.53
CA ARG A 23 16.05 14.44 0.50
C ARG A 23 15.33 13.41 -0.36
N SER A 24 14.33 12.75 0.21
CA SER A 24 13.49 11.73 -0.41
C SER A 24 12.03 12.13 -0.44
N TYR A 25 11.28 11.56 -1.38
CA TYR A 25 9.83 11.74 -1.44
C TYR A 25 9.13 10.81 -0.44
N ILE A 26 9.50 9.53 -0.38
CA ILE A 26 8.97 8.59 0.61
C ILE A 26 9.51 9.00 1.97
N THR A 27 8.64 9.11 2.97
CA THR A 27 9.02 9.58 4.32
C THR A 27 9.22 8.45 5.31
N CYS A 28 8.71 7.26 4.99
CA CYS A 28 8.79 6.08 5.83
C CYS A 28 8.71 4.80 4.97
N TYR A 29 9.66 3.89 5.17
CA TYR A 29 9.54 2.52 4.71
C TYR A 29 9.10 1.62 5.86
N TYR A 30 8.32 0.58 5.60
CA TYR A 30 7.93 -0.36 6.63
C TYR A 30 7.91 -1.81 6.17
N GLU A 31 8.32 -2.70 7.07
CA GLU A 31 8.19 -4.14 6.89
C GLU A 31 6.72 -4.53 7.09
N ASN A 32 6.25 -5.49 6.30
CA ASN A 32 4.89 -6.01 6.41
C ASN A 32 4.95 -7.54 6.42
N ASP A 33 4.23 -8.16 7.36
CA ASP A 33 4.16 -9.62 7.49
C ASP A 33 3.26 -10.28 6.42
N LEU A 34 2.70 -9.48 5.52
CA LEU A 34 1.82 -9.87 4.41
C LEU A 34 0.54 -10.57 4.85
N VAL A 35 0.03 -10.27 6.04
CA VAL A 35 -1.20 -10.88 6.54
C VAL A 35 -2.36 -10.57 5.58
N MET A 36 -3.05 -11.63 5.16
CA MET A 36 -4.12 -11.58 4.18
C MET A 36 -5.48 -11.74 4.86
N TRP A 37 -6.46 -10.94 4.43
CA TRP A 37 -7.81 -10.93 4.95
C TRP A 37 -8.82 -11.04 3.82
N MET A 38 -9.93 -11.72 4.08
CA MET A 38 -11.10 -11.60 3.22
C MET A 38 -11.87 -10.32 3.58
N ARG A 39 -12.37 -9.63 2.55
CA ARG A 39 -13.31 -8.53 2.67
C ARG A 39 -14.47 -8.69 1.71
N THR A 40 -15.58 -8.04 2.06
CA THR A 40 -16.74 -7.91 1.17
C THR A 40 -17.01 -6.44 0.91
N ARG A 41 -17.46 -6.14 -0.30
CA ARG A 41 -17.97 -4.82 -0.67
C ARG A 41 -19.33 -4.98 -1.28
N THR A 42 -20.36 -4.48 -0.61
CA THR A 42 -21.72 -4.47 -1.14
C THR A 42 -22.04 -3.11 -1.76
N VAL A 43 -22.38 -3.11 -3.04
CA VAL A 43 -22.82 -1.94 -3.79
C VAL A 43 -24.29 -2.11 -4.16
N LYS A 44 -25.08 -1.06 -3.90
CA LYS A 44 -26.47 -0.96 -4.36
C LYS A 44 -26.49 -0.05 -5.58
N GLU A 45 -26.78 -0.62 -6.75
CA GLU A 45 -26.86 0.14 -8.00
C GLU A 45 -28.17 -0.21 -8.72
N SER A 46 -28.98 0.83 -9.00
CA SER A 46 -30.24 0.68 -9.75
C SER A 46 -31.18 -0.42 -9.21
N GLY A 47 -31.28 -0.55 -7.89
CA GLY A 47 -32.15 -1.54 -7.23
C GLY A 47 -31.59 -2.96 -7.20
N LYS A 48 -30.38 -3.20 -7.73
CA LYS A 48 -29.65 -4.46 -7.62
C LYS A 48 -28.56 -4.35 -6.55
N THR A 49 -28.43 -5.40 -5.74
CA THR A 49 -27.34 -5.54 -4.77
C THR A 49 -26.27 -6.42 -5.40
N LYS A 50 -25.04 -5.93 -5.46
CA LYS A 50 -23.86 -6.71 -5.85
C LYS A 50 -22.91 -6.77 -4.65
N THR A 51 -22.50 -7.98 -4.26
CA THR A 51 -21.45 -8.17 -3.25
C THR A 51 -20.19 -8.67 -3.95
N ASP A 52 -19.11 -7.91 -3.83
CA ASP A 52 -17.78 -8.32 -4.26
C ASP A 52 -17.06 -8.97 -3.09
N TYR A 53 -16.45 -10.12 -3.32
CA TYR A 53 -15.59 -10.84 -2.36
C TYR A 53 -14.14 -10.70 -2.84
N TYR A 54 -13.25 -10.24 -1.97
CA TYR A 54 -11.86 -9.98 -2.34
C TYR A 54 -10.92 -10.25 -1.18
N LEU A 55 -9.65 -10.51 -1.50
CA LEU A 55 -8.61 -10.61 -0.49
C LEU A 55 -7.91 -9.26 -0.37
N CYS A 56 -7.43 -8.90 0.81
CA CYS A 56 -6.60 -7.72 0.98
C CYS A 56 -5.51 -7.91 2.01
N CYS A 57 -4.38 -7.26 1.76
CA CYS A 57 -3.30 -7.07 2.71
C CYS A 57 -3.04 -5.57 2.85
N THR A 58 -3.00 -5.05 4.07
CA THR A 58 -2.88 -3.61 4.32
C THR A 58 -1.77 -3.29 5.32
N GLU A 59 -1.39 -2.02 5.38
CA GLU A 59 -0.35 -1.51 6.27
C GLU A 59 -0.66 -1.60 7.77
N TYR A 60 -1.94 -1.68 8.15
CA TYR A 60 -2.40 -1.62 9.55
C TYR A 60 -2.73 -2.99 10.12
N GLU A 61 -2.87 -3.99 9.26
CA GLU A 61 -3.42 -5.30 9.63
C GLU A 61 -2.29 -6.32 9.73
N GLY A 62 -1.38 -6.09 10.68
CA GLY A 62 -0.24 -6.93 11.02
C GLY A 62 0.43 -6.35 12.27
N GLY A 63 0.57 -7.17 13.32
CA GLY A 63 0.84 -6.71 14.69
C GLY A 63 2.24 -6.14 14.97
N GLY A 64 3.04 -5.79 13.96
CA GLY A 64 4.44 -5.43 14.19
C GLY A 64 5.21 -4.83 13.02
N ALA A 65 4.56 -4.08 12.11
CA ALA A 65 5.27 -3.45 10.99
C ALA A 65 6.42 -2.55 11.50
N LYS A 66 7.67 -2.99 11.30
CA LYS A 66 8.85 -2.21 11.67
C LYS A 66 8.99 -1.04 10.71
N ASN A 67 9.11 0.17 11.26
CA ASN A 67 9.17 1.40 10.48
C ASN A 67 10.59 1.95 10.43
N TYR A 68 10.97 2.42 9.25
CA TYR A 68 12.21 3.12 8.94
C TYR A 68 11.84 4.51 8.46
N PHE A 69 11.92 5.50 9.35
CA PHE A 69 11.61 6.89 9.02
C PHE A 69 12.83 7.59 8.41
N SER A 70 12.57 8.59 7.56
CA SER A 70 13.63 9.40 6.98
C SER A 70 14.54 10.02 8.06
N PRO A 71 15.87 10.00 7.89
CA PRO A 71 16.81 10.73 8.73
C PRO A 71 16.53 12.23 8.81
N ASP A 72 15.82 12.79 7.83
CA ASP A 72 15.42 14.20 7.82
C ASP A 72 14.46 14.55 8.97
N PHE A 73 13.85 13.53 9.61
CA PHE A 73 13.06 13.66 10.85
C PHE A 73 13.86 13.37 12.13
N GLY A 74 15.18 13.18 12.04
CA GLY A 74 16.05 12.91 13.19
C GLY A 74 16.23 11.44 13.53
N THR A 75 15.79 10.51 12.68
CA THR A 75 16.12 9.08 12.81
C THR A 75 17.63 8.88 12.62
N THR A 76 18.23 8.04 13.46
CA THR A 76 19.69 7.76 13.46
C THR A 76 19.95 6.26 13.61
N GLY A 77 21.22 5.84 13.49
CA GLY A 77 21.62 4.45 13.67
C GLY A 77 21.14 3.51 12.57
N LYS A 78 20.90 2.25 12.92
CA LYS A 78 20.57 1.17 11.97
C LYS A 78 19.26 1.42 11.23
N GLU A 79 18.30 2.10 11.86
CA GLU A 79 17.04 2.48 11.25
C GLU A 79 17.23 3.50 10.13
N ALA A 80 18.12 4.48 10.34
CA ALA A 80 18.49 5.46 9.32
C ALA A 80 19.29 4.80 8.18
N GLU A 81 20.24 3.92 8.51
CA GLU A 81 21.01 3.16 7.51
C GLU A 81 20.07 2.33 6.61
N LYS A 82 19.11 1.60 7.21
CA LYS A 82 18.15 0.80 6.45
C LYS A 82 17.22 1.66 5.61
N TYR A 83 16.77 2.80 6.13
CA TYR A 83 16.01 3.77 5.32
C TYR A 83 16.79 4.20 4.07
N MET A 84 18.07 4.57 4.25
CA MET A 84 18.91 5.07 3.15
C MET A 84 19.14 3.99 2.09
N GLU A 85 19.38 2.74 2.49
CA GLU A 85 19.48 1.58 1.60
C GLU A 85 18.21 1.43 0.74
N LEU A 86 17.03 1.49 1.37
CA LEU A 86 15.74 1.35 0.69
C LEU A 86 15.46 2.53 -0.25
N ALA A 87 15.76 3.75 0.19
CA ALA A 87 15.62 4.95 -0.63
C ALA A 87 16.57 4.93 -1.84
N GLU A 88 17.81 4.50 -1.66
CA GLU A 88 18.79 4.33 -2.74
C GLU A 88 18.33 3.27 -3.75
N ARG A 89 17.88 2.09 -3.27
CA ARG A 89 17.33 1.04 -4.13
C ARG A 89 16.19 1.55 -5.02
N ASN A 90 15.37 2.45 -4.50
CA ASN A 90 14.22 3.02 -5.20
C ASN A 90 14.55 4.26 -6.04
N GLY A 91 15.80 4.75 -6.02
CA GLY A 91 16.19 5.99 -6.69
C GLY A 91 15.59 7.24 -6.06
N ASP A 92 15.18 7.17 -4.78
CA ASP A 92 14.41 8.19 -4.08
C ASP A 92 15.28 9.11 -3.21
N LEU A 93 16.49 9.47 -3.66
CA LEU A 93 17.41 10.34 -2.91
C LEU A 93 17.62 11.71 -3.57
N SER A 94 16.79 12.03 -4.57
CA SER A 94 16.94 13.25 -5.37
C SER A 94 15.77 14.22 -5.24
N TYR A 95 14.86 14.00 -4.29
CA TYR A 95 13.68 14.84 -4.10
C TYR A 95 14.05 16.28 -3.76
N ASN A 96 14.84 16.47 -2.69
CA ASN A 96 15.51 17.73 -2.34
C ASN A 96 14.59 18.96 -2.30
N ARG A 97 13.46 18.89 -1.57
CA ARG A 97 12.49 20.01 -1.43
C ARG A 97 12.20 20.35 0.02
N MET A 98 11.90 21.63 0.25
CA MET A 98 11.29 22.09 1.50
C MET A 98 9.80 21.78 1.46
N GLU A 99 9.31 21.00 2.42
CA GLU A 99 7.90 20.63 2.55
C GLU A 99 7.35 21.10 3.89
N PRO A 100 6.06 21.45 3.98
CA PRO A 100 5.40 21.62 5.26
C PRO A 100 5.48 20.32 6.05
N TYR A 101 6.00 20.42 7.27
CA TYR A 101 5.90 19.43 8.33
C TYR A 101 4.58 19.66 9.07
N ASP A 102 3.51 19.15 8.50
CA ASP A 102 2.26 18.94 9.22
C ASP A 102 2.16 17.46 9.65
N MET A 103 1.13 17.15 10.44
CA MET A 103 0.86 15.78 10.89
C MET A 103 0.46 14.85 9.72
N GLU A 104 0.25 15.37 8.50
CA GLU A 104 -0.07 14.60 7.29
C GLU A 104 1.17 14.30 6.42
N SER A 105 2.21 15.13 6.49
CA SER A 105 3.48 15.01 5.79
C SER A 105 4.27 13.71 6.07
N PRO A 106 4.20 13.05 7.25
CA PRO A 106 4.76 11.71 7.41
C PRO A 106 3.99 10.58 6.69
N ASN A 107 2.90 10.87 5.94
CA ASN A 107 2.02 9.83 5.36
C ASN A 107 2.49 9.22 4.03
N ARG A 108 3.69 9.55 3.51
CA ARG A 108 4.24 8.88 2.33
C ARG A 108 4.93 7.59 2.72
N ARG A 109 4.11 6.61 3.14
CA ARG A 109 4.56 5.30 3.64
C ARG A 109 4.63 4.28 2.50
N CYS A 110 5.77 3.61 2.39
CA CYS A 110 6.07 2.63 1.37
C CYS A 110 6.45 1.29 2.00
N TRP A 111 6.08 0.19 1.36
CA TRP A 111 6.57 -1.13 1.77
C TRP A 111 8.10 -1.18 1.60
N ALA A 112 8.78 -1.83 2.54
CA ALA A 112 10.21 -2.05 2.49
C ALA A 112 10.59 -3.04 1.38
N ASP A 113 9.71 -3.97 1.02
CA ASP A 113 9.92 -4.89 -0.09
C ASP A 113 9.42 -4.32 -1.42
N ASN A 114 10.16 -4.64 -2.49
CA ASN A 114 9.64 -4.62 -3.85
C ASN A 114 9.43 -6.06 -4.29
N PHE A 115 8.47 -6.30 -5.18
CA PHE A 115 8.18 -7.64 -5.69
C PHE A 115 8.39 -7.69 -7.19
N LYS A 116 8.64 -8.90 -7.68
CA LYS A 116 8.75 -9.20 -9.12
C LYS A 116 7.62 -10.08 -9.63
N ALA A 117 6.94 -10.81 -8.74
CA ALA A 117 5.82 -11.66 -9.07
C ALA A 117 4.84 -11.80 -7.90
N MET A 118 3.62 -12.17 -8.23
CA MET A 118 2.54 -12.53 -7.31
C MET A 118 1.80 -13.73 -7.89
N HIS A 119 1.35 -14.64 -7.03
CA HIS A 119 0.60 -15.83 -7.43
C HIS A 119 -0.55 -16.09 -6.47
N VAL A 120 -1.69 -16.56 -6.99
CA VAL A 120 -2.87 -16.90 -6.18
C VAL A 120 -3.35 -18.31 -6.52
N LYS A 121 -3.64 -19.12 -5.51
CA LYS A 121 -4.26 -20.44 -5.68
C LYS A 121 -5.28 -20.72 -4.57
N CYS A 122 -6.24 -21.59 -4.87
CA CYS A 122 -7.10 -22.20 -3.86
C CYS A 122 -6.51 -23.56 -3.46
N LEU A 123 -6.26 -23.78 -2.18
CA LEU A 123 -5.60 -24.98 -1.65
C LEU A 123 -6.54 -26.17 -1.51
N ASN A 124 -7.78 -25.93 -1.09
CA ASN A 124 -8.68 -26.98 -0.59
C ASN A 124 -9.80 -27.36 -1.56
N ALA A 125 -10.03 -26.60 -2.63
CA ALA A 125 -11.14 -26.81 -3.56
C ALA A 125 -10.80 -26.45 -5.01
N SER A 126 -11.46 -27.12 -5.94
CA SER A 126 -11.43 -26.74 -7.35
C SER A 126 -12.21 -25.44 -7.54
N TRP A 127 -11.63 -24.48 -8.23
CA TRP A 127 -12.31 -23.22 -8.60
C TRP A 127 -13.31 -23.45 -9.74
N SER A 128 -12.97 -24.34 -10.66
CA SER A 128 -13.84 -24.91 -11.70
C SER A 128 -13.18 -26.15 -12.30
N ASP A 129 -13.82 -26.81 -13.26
CA ASP A 129 -13.24 -27.96 -13.98
C ASP A 129 -11.88 -27.64 -14.64
N ARG A 130 -11.66 -26.37 -15.03
CA ARG A 130 -10.38 -25.91 -15.61
C ARG A 130 -9.30 -25.68 -14.57
N TYR A 131 -9.67 -25.38 -13.32
CA TYR A 131 -8.75 -25.03 -12.25
C TYR A 131 -9.02 -25.94 -11.04
N PRO A 132 -8.50 -27.19 -11.05
CA PRO A 132 -8.50 -28.06 -9.88
C PRO A 132 -7.83 -27.41 -8.66
N ALA A 133 -8.09 -27.94 -7.46
CA ALA A 133 -7.41 -27.51 -6.24
C ALA A 133 -5.89 -27.47 -6.42
N GLY A 134 -5.25 -26.39 -5.95
CA GLY A 134 -3.83 -26.09 -6.11
C GLY A 134 -3.44 -25.40 -7.41
N SER A 135 -4.36 -25.24 -8.37
CA SER A 135 -4.09 -24.52 -9.63
C SER A 135 -3.86 -23.03 -9.39
N LEU A 136 -2.97 -22.43 -10.18
CA LEU A 136 -2.81 -20.98 -10.25
C LEU A 136 -4.06 -20.34 -10.85
N LEU A 137 -4.47 -19.22 -10.27
CA LEU A 137 -5.64 -18.43 -10.65
C LEU A 137 -5.23 -17.06 -11.23
N ASP A 138 -3.96 -16.88 -11.58
CA ASP A 138 -3.36 -15.59 -11.96
C ASP A 138 -4.03 -14.92 -13.19
N ASP A 139 -4.68 -15.69 -14.05
CA ASP A 139 -5.45 -15.20 -15.20
C ASP A 139 -6.88 -14.77 -14.83
N LEU A 140 -7.43 -15.30 -13.74
CA LEU A 140 -8.72 -14.92 -13.19
C LEU A 140 -8.65 -13.77 -12.20
N VAL A 141 -7.47 -13.47 -11.68
CA VAL A 141 -7.27 -12.55 -10.57
C VAL A 141 -6.72 -11.21 -11.03
N GLN A 142 -7.32 -10.15 -10.51
CA GLN A 142 -6.88 -8.78 -10.68
C GLN A 142 -6.42 -8.21 -9.35
N VAL A 143 -5.24 -7.60 -9.33
CA VAL A 143 -4.71 -6.90 -8.16
C VAL A 143 -4.83 -5.39 -8.34
N GLU A 144 -5.28 -4.73 -7.29
CA GLU A 144 -5.32 -3.28 -7.15
C GLU A 144 -4.37 -2.84 -6.03
N PHE A 145 -3.58 -1.79 -6.28
CA PHE A 145 -2.63 -1.24 -5.34
C PHE A 145 -2.26 0.19 -5.72
N ARG A 146 -1.56 0.88 -4.83
CA ARG A 146 -0.99 2.19 -5.12
C ARG A 146 0.53 2.14 -5.14
N SER A 147 1.16 2.90 -6.04
CA SER A 147 2.62 2.93 -6.17
C SER A 147 3.14 4.35 -6.36
N TYR A 148 4.27 4.64 -5.71
CA TYR A 148 5.04 5.87 -5.93
C TYR A 148 6.01 5.77 -7.13
N ALA A 149 6.15 4.57 -7.72
CA ALA A 149 7.24 4.27 -8.63
C ALA A 149 7.28 5.15 -9.88
N ASP A 150 6.13 5.41 -10.49
CA ASP A 150 6.04 6.26 -11.70
C ASP A 150 6.48 7.70 -11.41
N TYR A 151 6.05 8.24 -10.26
CA TYR A 151 6.39 9.60 -9.86
C TYR A 151 7.88 9.77 -9.57
N ILE A 152 8.46 8.84 -8.79
CA ILE A 152 9.87 8.87 -8.40
C ILE A 152 10.76 8.69 -9.63
N ARG A 153 10.47 7.71 -10.49
CA ARG A 153 11.25 7.45 -11.72
C ARG A 153 11.21 8.60 -12.73
N ARG A 154 10.16 9.43 -12.70
CA ARG A 154 10.01 10.63 -13.54
C ARG A 154 10.70 11.86 -12.97
N GLY A 155 11.35 11.77 -11.81
CA GLY A 155 12.03 12.90 -11.19
C GLY A 155 11.07 13.90 -10.55
N TYR A 156 9.97 13.42 -9.97
CA TYR A 156 9.07 14.21 -9.11
C TYR A 156 8.41 15.43 -9.79
N PRO A 157 7.73 15.28 -10.93
CA PRO A 157 7.14 16.41 -11.66
C PRO A 157 6.19 17.25 -10.79
N GLU A 158 6.27 18.56 -10.90
CA GLU A 158 5.39 19.48 -10.17
C GLU A 158 3.92 19.30 -10.59
N GLY A 159 2.99 19.46 -9.64
CA GLY A 159 1.55 19.34 -9.89
C GLY A 159 1.00 17.90 -9.99
N ASP A 160 1.87 16.89 -9.91
CA ASP A 160 1.45 15.48 -9.81
C ASP A 160 1.11 15.12 -8.35
N ARG A 161 0.12 14.24 -8.15
CA ARG A 161 -0.26 13.73 -6.81
C ARG A 161 0.83 12.85 -6.20
N GLY A 162 1.75 12.36 -7.03
CA GLY A 162 2.92 11.61 -6.63
C GLY A 162 2.68 10.13 -6.32
N ILE A 163 1.44 9.68 -6.39
CA ILE A 163 1.02 8.29 -6.20
C ILE A 163 0.07 7.89 -7.33
N LYS A 164 0.20 6.67 -7.82
CA LYS A 164 -0.61 6.12 -8.91
C LYS A 164 -1.41 4.92 -8.43
N ASP A 165 -2.71 4.92 -8.72
CA ASP A 165 -3.56 3.74 -8.60
C ASP A 165 -3.27 2.77 -9.76
N CYS A 166 -2.95 1.54 -9.41
CA CYS A 166 -2.63 0.44 -10.31
C CYS A 166 -3.72 -0.62 -10.20
N LYS A 167 -4.14 -1.16 -11.34
CA LYS A 167 -5.14 -2.21 -11.44
C LYS A 167 -4.78 -3.13 -12.59
N ILE A 168 -4.21 -4.30 -12.29
CA ILE A 168 -3.55 -5.17 -13.28
C ILE A 168 -3.93 -6.62 -13.01
N ARG A 169 -4.15 -7.41 -14.05
CA ARG A 169 -4.32 -8.87 -13.92
C ARG A 169 -3.00 -9.50 -13.51
N ILE A 170 -3.01 -10.46 -12.58
CA ILE A 170 -1.77 -11.03 -12.05
C ILE A 170 -0.90 -11.64 -13.16
N SER A 171 -1.49 -12.37 -14.11
CA SER A 171 -0.81 -12.92 -15.28
C SER A 171 -0.20 -11.89 -16.25
N GLU A 172 -0.53 -10.61 -16.12
CA GLU A 172 0.00 -9.51 -16.94
C GLU A 172 1.03 -8.65 -16.18
N LEU A 173 1.26 -8.94 -14.90
CA LEU A 173 2.22 -8.19 -14.07
C LEU A 173 3.63 -8.35 -14.62
N LYS A 174 4.34 -7.22 -14.66
CA LYS A 174 5.77 -7.15 -14.94
C LYS A 174 6.50 -6.78 -13.66
N GLU A 175 7.76 -7.16 -13.57
CA GLU A 175 8.61 -6.89 -12.42
C GLU A 175 8.57 -5.41 -11.96
N LYS A 176 8.58 -4.48 -12.92
CA LYS A 176 8.56 -3.04 -12.62
C LYS A 176 7.26 -2.52 -12.01
N ASP A 177 6.17 -3.28 -12.11
CA ASP A 177 4.83 -2.86 -11.70
C ASP A 177 4.66 -2.95 -10.18
N LEU A 178 5.31 -3.92 -9.52
CA LEU A 178 5.15 -4.22 -8.10
C LEU A 178 6.24 -3.58 -7.22
N SER A 179 6.49 -2.29 -7.43
CA SER A 179 7.53 -1.56 -6.69
C SER A 179 6.97 -0.31 -6.01
N MET A 180 7.62 0.09 -4.92
CA MET A 180 7.28 1.28 -4.13
C MET A 180 5.79 1.31 -3.74
N ILE A 181 5.30 0.20 -3.19
CA ILE A 181 3.88 -0.02 -2.88
C ILE A 181 3.45 0.79 -1.67
N SER A 182 2.29 1.42 -1.75
CA SER A 182 1.68 2.21 -0.68
C SER A 182 0.33 1.63 -0.26
N GLY A 183 0.12 1.50 1.05
CA GLY A 183 -1.11 1.01 1.67
C GLY A 183 -1.33 -0.50 1.61
N GLY A 184 -1.02 -1.15 0.48
CA GLY A 184 -1.06 -2.60 0.30
C GLY A 184 -1.77 -3.05 -0.98
N PHE A 185 -2.36 -4.24 -0.95
CA PHE A 185 -2.96 -4.92 -2.10
C PHE A 185 -4.43 -5.29 -1.85
N SER A 186 -5.26 -5.15 -2.87
CA SER A 186 -6.61 -5.72 -2.96
C SER A 186 -6.67 -6.66 -4.15
N ILE A 187 -7.19 -7.87 -3.96
CA ILE A 187 -7.13 -8.98 -4.91
C ILE A 187 -8.55 -9.43 -5.23
N TYR A 188 -8.99 -9.15 -6.45
CA TYR A 188 -10.34 -9.38 -6.95
C TYR A 188 -10.37 -10.56 -7.93
N PHE A 189 -11.43 -11.35 -7.86
CA PHE A 189 -11.66 -12.48 -8.77
C PHE A 189 -12.64 -12.09 -9.87
N SER A 190 -12.27 -12.34 -11.12
CA SER A 190 -13.12 -12.05 -12.28
C SER A 190 -14.34 -12.97 -12.36
N VAL A 191 -14.20 -14.20 -11.87
CA VAL A 191 -15.25 -15.22 -11.79
C VAL A 191 -15.13 -15.90 -10.43
N LEU A 192 -16.22 -15.93 -9.68
CA LEU A 192 -16.30 -16.62 -8.39
C LEU A 192 -16.80 -18.07 -8.58
N PRO A 193 -16.32 -19.00 -7.76
CA PRO A 193 -16.89 -20.34 -7.67
C PRO A 193 -18.26 -20.26 -6.97
N PRO A 194 -19.00 -21.39 -6.87
CA PRO A 194 -20.22 -21.44 -6.06
C PRO A 194 -20.01 -20.98 -4.60
N ALA A 195 -21.11 -20.74 -3.88
CA ALA A 195 -21.03 -20.44 -2.45
C ALA A 195 -20.29 -21.55 -1.68
N GLY A 196 -19.42 -21.18 -0.75
CA GLY A 196 -18.50 -22.10 -0.10
C GLY A 196 -17.36 -21.43 0.65
N SER A 197 -16.47 -22.25 1.20
CA SER A 197 -15.28 -21.82 1.95
C SER A 197 -14.01 -22.30 1.25
N TYR A 198 -13.17 -21.34 0.87
CA TYR A 198 -11.99 -21.56 0.05
C TYR A 198 -10.74 -21.12 0.81
N GLU A 199 -9.81 -22.04 1.04
CA GLU A 199 -8.50 -21.74 1.60
C GLU A 199 -7.62 -21.17 0.49
N MET A 200 -7.36 -19.87 0.55
CA MET A 200 -6.59 -19.17 -0.46
C MET A 200 -5.16 -19.00 0.02
N GLU A 201 -4.20 -19.21 -0.88
CA GLU A 201 -2.80 -18.85 -0.69
C GLU A 201 -2.42 -17.77 -1.71
N VAL A 202 -1.78 -16.72 -1.21
CA VAL A 202 -1.16 -15.67 -2.02
C VAL A 202 0.34 -15.72 -1.77
N THR A 203 1.11 -15.89 -2.85
CA THR A 203 2.58 -15.87 -2.82
C THR A 203 3.08 -14.58 -3.44
N PHE A 204 4.03 -13.93 -2.79
CA PHE A 204 4.75 -12.78 -3.28
C PHE A 204 6.23 -13.15 -3.45
N VAL A 205 6.82 -12.82 -4.59
CA VAL A 205 8.25 -13.05 -4.82
C VAL A 205 8.96 -11.70 -4.81
N THR A 206 9.86 -11.49 -3.85
CA THR A 206 10.62 -10.24 -3.75
C THR A 206 11.60 -10.08 -4.91
N THR A 207 12.06 -8.85 -5.15
CA THR A 207 13.12 -8.59 -6.14
C THR A 207 14.41 -9.34 -5.83
N GLU A 208 14.68 -9.58 -4.55
CA GLU A 208 15.81 -10.32 -3.99
C GLU A 208 15.63 -11.85 -4.12
N GLY A 209 14.44 -12.31 -4.53
CA GLY A 209 14.14 -13.73 -4.80
C GLY A 209 13.59 -14.51 -3.60
N GLU A 210 13.24 -13.84 -2.51
CA GLU A 210 12.54 -14.47 -1.38
C GLU A 210 11.06 -14.68 -1.73
N GLU A 211 10.53 -15.86 -1.41
CA GLU A 211 9.09 -16.13 -1.49
C GLU A 211 8.45 -15.91 -0.13
N LYS A 212 7.41 -15.08 -0.11
CA LYS A 212 6.60 -14.81 1.07
C LYS A 212 5.16 -15.21 0.79
N THR A 213 4.60 -16.06 1.64
CA THR A 213 3.27 -16.64 1.46
C THR A 213 2.32 -16.20 2.57
N ALA A 214 1.08 -15.90 2.19
CA ALA A 214 0.01 -15.61 3.13
C ALA A 214 -1.22 -16.45 2.79
N THR A 215 -1.86 -17.01 3.81
CA THR A 215 -3.08 -17.81 3.66
C THR A 215 -4.26 -17.13 4.32
N CYS A 216 -5.44 -17.20 3.70
CA CYS A 216 -6.69 -16.75 4.31
C CYS A 216 -7.87 -17.56 3.78
N THR A 217 -8.95 -17.60 4.55
CA THR A 217 -10.21 -18.22 4.12
C THR A 217 -11.08 -17.19 3.41
N LEU A 218 -11.45 -17.48 2.15
CA LEU A 218 -12.47 -16.77 1.39
C LEU A 218 -13.81 -17.51 1.53
N ALA A 219 -14.74 -16.90 2.26
CA ALA A 219 -16.10 -17.38 2.42
C ALA A 219 -17.04 -16.62 1.46
N ILE A 220 -17.70 -17.35 0.57
CA ILE A 220 -18.65 -16.82 -0.41
C ILE A 220 -20.06 -17.26 0.01
N GLU A 221 -20.99 -16.31 0.03
CA GLU A 221 -22.39 -16.49 0.46
C GLU A 221 -23.36 -16.44 -0.73
#